data_AF-A0A822DPR8-F1
#
_entry.id   AF-A0A822DPR8-F1
#
_cell.length_a   1.000
_cell.length_b   1.000
_cell.length_c   1.000
_cell.angle_alpha   90.00
_cell.angle_beta   90.00
_cell.angle_gamma   90.00
#
_symmetry.space_group_name_H-M   'P 1'
#
loop_
_entity.id
_entity.type
_entity.pdbx_description
1 polymer ?
#
loop_
_entity_poly.entity_id
_entity_poly.type
_entity_poly.pdbx_seq_one_letter_code
_entity_poly.pdbx_strand_id
1 'polypeptide(L)'
;MSRLSSKHRAVGVQPELYPILGKHLLQAIKEHLGSKATPEVMSAWEAVYNVISSTFIKREKELYDQLGNDKGFVPFNVAKKENIASGPTCLFTLQRQDGGHPWALNAGQYITVRIEKGGVLHHGHYTPIDPSNNNTYTIACREGHVDQNTIVSEELIRNR
;
A
#
# COMPACT_ATOMS: atom_id res chain seq x y z
N MET A 1 12.88 -5.61 -8.59
CA MET A 1 12.47 -5.59 -7.16
C MET A 1 11.93 -4.23 -6.70
N SER A 2 12.56 -3.10 -7.04
CA SER A 2 12.18 -1.76 -6.53
C SER A 2 10.67 -1.45 -6.54
N ARG A 3 9.96 -1.68 -7.66
CA ARG A 3 8.52 -1.37 -7.76
C ARG A 3 7.65 -2.19 -6.81
N LEU A 4 7.97 -3.47 -6.60
CA LEU A 4 7.19 -4.35 -5.72
C LEU A 4 7.47 -4.04 -4.25
N SER A 5 8.74 -3.80 -3.88
CA SER A 5 9.10 -3.32 -2.53
C SER A 5 8.39 -2.01 -2.17
N SER A 6 8.25 -1.07 -3.12
CA SER A 6 7.46 0.14 -2.90
C SER A 6 5.99 -0.15 -2.62
N LYS A 7 5.39 -1.14 -3.29
CA LYS A 7 4.01 -1.56 -3.02
C LYS A 7 3.87 -2.22 -1.64
N HIS A 8 4.79 -3.11 -1.27
CA HIS A 8 4.82 -3.74 0.05
C HIS A 8 4.90 -2.72 1.18
N ARG A 9 5.85 -1.78 1.08
CA ARG A 9 5.96 -0.66 2.03
C ARG A 9 4.70 0.17 2.06
N ALA A 10 4.11 0.47 0.90
CA ALA A 10 2.91 1.29 0.78
C ALA A 10 1.67 0.68 1.47
N VAL A 11 1.58 -0.64 1.59
CA VAL A 11 0.50 -1.33 2.31
C VAL A 11 0.89 -1.82 3.71
N GLY A 12 2.11 -1.50 4.16
CA GLY A 12 2.54 -1.78 5.53
C GLY A 12 3.09 -3.19 5.78
N VAL A 13 3.56 -3.92 4.75
CA VAL A 13 4.20 -5.24 4.94
C VAL A 13 5.38 -5.12 5.89
N GLN A 14 5.43 -6.00 6.88
CA GLN A 14 6.50 -6.05 7.89
C GLN A 14 7.36 -7.32 7.74
N PRO A 15 8.64 -7.29 8.17
CA PRO A 15 9.54 -8.44 8.08
C PRO A 15 8.98 -9.71 8.73
N GLU A 16 8.21 -9.58 9.81
CA GLU A 16 7.64 -10.68 10.58
C GLU A 16 6.58 -11.47 9.80
N LEU A 17 6.03 -10.89 8.73
CA LEU A 17 5.07 -11.57 7.85
C LEU A 17 5.74 -12.59 6.92
N TYR A 18 7.03 -12.43 6.60
CA TYR A 18 7.73 -13.30 5.66
C TYR A 18 7.82 -14.75 6.15
N PRO A 19 8.24 -15.05 7.40
CA PRO A 19 8.23 -16.42 7.89
C PRO A 19 6.86 -17.11 7.82
N ILE A 20 5.79 -16.36 8.13
CA ILE A 20 4.41 -16.87 8.11
C ILE A 20 3.99 -17.19 6.67
N LEU A 21 4.22 -16.25 5.75
CA LEU A 21 3.91 -16.42 4.33
C LEU A 21 4.72 -17.57 3.72
N GLY A 22 6.01 -17.65 4.02
CA GLY A 22 6.91 -18.72 3.55
C GLY A 22 6.42 -20.10 3.96
N LYS A 23 6.02 -20.27 5.23
CA LYS A 23 5.44 -21.52 5.73
C LYS A 23 4.23 -21.96 4.90
N HIS A 24 3.26 -21.08 4.71
CA HIS A 24 2.03 -21.42 3.98
C HIS A 24 2.27 -21.64 2.48
N LEU A 25 3.18 -20.86 1.88
CA LEU A 25 3.59 -21.05 0.49
C LEU A 25 4.25 -22.42 0.27
N LEU A 26 5.24 -22.77 1.09
CA LEU A 26 5.95 -24.04 0.99
C LEU A 26 5.02 -25.23 1.25
N GLN A 27 4.06 -25.09 2.18
CA GLN A 27 3.02 -26.08 2.39
C GLN A 27 2.15 -26.28 1.14
N ALA A 28 1.67 -25.19 0.52
CA ALA A 28 0.87 -25.27 -0.69
C ALA A 28 1.64 -25.90 -1.87
N ILE A 29 2.93 -25.56 -2.02
CA ILE A 29 3.81 -26.17 -3.02
C ILE A 29 3.94 -27.68 -2.78
N LYS A 30 4.16 -28.10 -1.53
CA LYS A 30 4.25 -29.52 -1.16
C LYS A 30 2.96 -30.28 -1.48
N GLU A 31 1.82 -29.72 -1.10
CA GLU A 31 0.49 -30.30 -1.37
C GLU A 31 0.25 -30.45 -2.87
N HIS A 32 0.58 -29.43 -3.67
CA HIS A 32 0.40 -29.45 -5.11
C HIS A 32 1.32 -30.43 -5.84
N LEU A 33 2.60 -30.52 -5.42
CA LEU A 33 3.58 -31.41 -6.03
C LEU A 33 3.38 -32.89 -5.63
N GLY A 34 2.75 -33.16 -4.49
CA GLY A 34 2.48 -34.51 -4.01
C GLY A 34 3.76 -35.35 -3.89
N SER A 35 3.82 -36.49 -4.59
CA SER A 35 5.00 -37.38 -4.57
C SER A 35 6.27 -36.75 -5.16
N LYS A 36 6.15 -35.67 -5.94
CA LYS A 36 7.30 -34.94 -6.49
C LYS A 36 7.92 -33.95 -5.50
N ALA A 37 7.28 -33.71 -4.35
CA ALA A 37 7.80 -32.87 -3.27
C ALA A 37 8.87 -33.61 -2.45
N THR A 38 9.97 -34.02 -3.09
CA THR A 38 11.08 -34.67 -2.41
C THR A 38 11.74 -33.70 -1.41
N PRO A 39 12.45 -34.21 -0.37
CA PRO A 39 13.16 -33.34 0.57
C PRO A 39 14.13 -32.37 -0.12
N GLU A 40 14.81 -32.81 -1.17
CA GLU A 40 15.70 -31.98 -1.98
C GLU A 40 14.95 -30.86 -2.70
N VAL A 41 13.84 -31.17 -3.35
CA VAL A 41 12.99 -30.19 -4.05
C VAL A 41 12.44 -29.16 -3.06
N MET A 42 11.95 -29.59 -1.89
CA MET A 42 11.42 -28.67 -0.88
C MET A 42 12.51 -27.79 -0.27
N SER A 43 13.71 -28.34 -0.03
CA SER A 43 14.86 -27.57 0.46
C SER A 43 15.30 -26.51 -0.55
N ALA A 44 15.27 -26.83 -1.86
CA ALA A 44 15.57 -25.87 -2.92
C ALA A 44 14.56 -24.72 -2.95
N TRP A 45 13.26 -25.00 -2.83
CA TRP A 45 12.22 -23.97 -2.74
C TRP A 45 12.37 -23.08 -1.51
N GLU A 46 12.69 -23.67 -0.36
CA GLU A 46 12.96 -22.93 0.87
C GLU A 46 14.17 -22.00 0.72
N ALA A 47 15.27 -22.50 0.14
CA ALA A 47 16.45 -21.69 -0.13
C ALA A 47 16.14 -20.50 -1.06
N VAL A 48 15.39 -20.73 -2.14
CA VAL A 48 14.95 -19.65 -3.05
C VAL A 48 14.06 -18.64 -2.32
N TYR A 49 13.11 -19.11 -1.52
CA TYR A 49 12.24 -18.23 -0.75
C TYR A 49 13.05 -17.34 0.21
N ASN A 50 14.03 -17.91 0.91
CA ASN A 50 14.87 -17.19 1.85
C ASN A 50 15.69 -16.08 1.15
N VAL A 51 16.27 -16.37 -0.02
CA VAL A 51 17.01 -15.35 -0.82
C VAL A 51 16.09 -14.22 -1.28
N ILE A 52 14.88 -14.56 -1.75
CA ILE A 52 13.91 -13.56 -2.22
C ILE A 52 13.44 -12.69 -1.05
N SER A 53 12.97 -13.32 0.04
CA SER A 53 12.45 -12.63 1.21
C SER A 53 13.49 -11.73 1.87
N SER A 54 14.73 -12.19 2.06
CA SER A 54 15.81 -11.36 2.61
C SER A 54 16.07 -10.12 1.76
N THR A 55 15.99 -10.26 0.43
CA THR A 55 16.19 -9.13 -0.49
C THR A 55 15.06 -8.11 -0.39
N PHE A 56 13.80 -8.56 -0.27
CA PHE A 56 12.67 -7.67 -0.04
C PHE A 56 12.76 -6.97 1.31
N ILE A 57 13.01 -7.70 2.40
CA ILE A 57 13.13 -7.15 3.75
C ILE A 57 14.18 -6.05 3.79
N LYS A 58 15.37 -6.28 3.20
CA LYS A 58 16.43 -5.27 3.13
C LYS A 58 15.95 -4.01 2.38
N ARG A 59 15.36 -4.19 1.20
CA ARG A 59 14.92 -3.06 0.36
C ARG A 59 13.77 -2.29 0.99
N GLU A 60 12.83 -2.97 1.64
CA GLU A 60 11.69 -2.37 2.32
C GLU A 60 12.12 -1.62 3.56
N LYS A 61 13.10 -2.14 4.32
CA LYS A 61 13.71 -1.41 5.42
C LYS A 61 14.24 -0.04 4.98
N GLU A 62 14.99 0.02 3.89
CA GLU A 62 15.46 1.29 3.33
C GLU A 62 14.31 2.24 2.97
N LEU A 63 13.20 1.71 2.45
CA LEU A 63 12.01 2.49 2.12
C LEU A 63 11.25 2.99 3.35
N TYR A 64 11.24 2.22 4.45
CA TYR A 64 10.68 2.65 5.73
C TYR A 64 11.56 3.72 6.38
N ASP A 65 12.87 3.56 6.35
CA ASP A 65 13.82 4.52 6.93
C ASP A 65 13.71 5.90 6.24
N GLN A 66 13.30 5.96 4.96
CA GLN A 66 13.00 7.20 4.22
C GLN A 66 11.80 7.99 4.75
N LEU A 67 10.90 7.37 5.53
CA LEU A 67 9.75 8.06 6.13
C LEU A 67 10.12 8.84 7.41
N GLY A 68 11.36 8.71 7.87
CA GLY A 68 11.84 9.38 9.08
C GLY A 68 11.12 8.86 10.33
N ASN A 69 10.50 9.77 11.09
CA ASN A 69 9.79 9.43 12.33
C ASN A 69 8.45 8.75 12.07
N ASP A 70 7.89 8.92 10.86
CA ASP A 70 6.59 8.35 10.54
C ASP A 70 6.76 6.87 10.16
N LYS A 71 6.37 5.98 11.07
CA LYS A 71 6.40 4.53 10.82
C LYS A 71 5.01 4.03 10.45
N GLY A 72 4.73 4.01 9.15
CA GLY A 72 3.48 3.47 8.60
C GLY A 72 2.45 4.55 8.27
N PHE A 73 1.19 4.30 8.62
CA PHE A 73 0.08 5.19 8.29
C PHE A 73 -0.06 6.31 9.31
N VAL A 74 -0.06 7.55 8.83
CA VAL A 74 -0.33 8.76 9.62
C VAL A 74 -1.79 9.19 9.39
N PRO A 75 -2.52 9.65 10.42
CA PRO A 75 -3.87 10.18 10.25
C PRO A 75 -3.93 11.51 9.46
N PHE A 76 -4.88 11.59 8.53
CA PHE A 76 -5.19 12.80 7.76
C PHE A 76 -6.68 13.12 7.85
N ASN A 77 -7.00 14.41 7.84
CA ASN A 77 -8.35 14.93 7.68
C ASN A 77 -8.60 15.33 6.22
N VAL A 78 -9.84 15.19 5.76
CA VAL A 78 -10.29 15.81 4.51
C VAL A 78 -10.59 17.28 4.80
N ALA A 79 -9.70 18.17 4.34
CA ALA A 79 -9.82 19.61 4.53
C ALA A 79 -10.76 20.26 3.50
N LYS A 80 -10.84 19.67 2.29
CA LYS A 80 -11.70 20.18 1.21
C LYS A 80 -12.11 19.05 0.27
N LYS A 81 -13.33 19.16 -0.26
CA LYS A 81 -13.88 18.31 -1.32
C LYS A 81 -14.41 19.20 -2.45
N GLU A 82 -14.05 18.89 -3.69
CA GLU A 82 -14.47 19.65 -4.87
C GLU A 82 -14.95 18.70 -5.97
N ASN A 83 -16.14 18.96 -6.50
CA ASN A 83 -16.66 18.22 -7.64
C ASN A 83 -16.07 18.79 -8.94
N ILE A 84 -15.52 17.94 -9.80
CA ILE A 84 -15.13 18.37 -11.15
C ILE A 84 -16.41 18.40 -12.00
N ALA A 85 -16.74 19.58 -12.54
CA ALA A 85 -18.03 19.88 -13.18
C ALA A 85 -18.44 18.94 -14.34
N SER A 86 -17.54 18.09 -14.84
CA SER A 86 -17.71 17.33 -16.08
C SER A 86 -17.79 15.80 -15.89
N GLY A 87 -17.75 15.26 -14.67
CA GLY A 87 -17.71 13.79 -14.55
C GLY A 87 -17.75 13.21 -13.15
N PRO A 88 -17.59 11.88 -13.03
CA PRO A 88 -17.69 11.12 -11.77
C PRO A 88 -16.50 11.35 -10.82
N THR A 89 -15.77 12.45 -10.93
CA THR A 89 -14.50 12.66 -10.22
C THR A 89 -14.62 13.80 -9.22
N CYS A 90 -14.21 13.53 -7.98
CA CYS A 90 -14.06 14.52 -6.92
C CYS A 90 -12.57 14.70 -6.59
N LEU A 91 -12.18 15.92 -6.25
CA LEU A 91 -10.88 16.24 -5.67
C LEU A 91 -11.01 16.30 -4.15
N PHE A 92 -10.03 15.72 -3.46
CA PHE A 92 -9.93 15.75 -2.01
C PHE A 92 -8.60 16.36 -1.60
N THR A 93 -8.65 17.43 -0.81
CA THR A 93 -7.47 17.99 -0.14
C THR A 93 -7.34 17.37 1.24
N LEU A 94 -6.21 16.70 1.48
CA LEU A 94 -5.89 15.97 2.69
C LEU A 94 -4.86 16.75 3.50
N GLN A 95 -5.12 16.95 4.78
CA GLN A 95 -4.21 17.62 5.71
C GLN A 95 -3.84 16.66 6.86
N ARG A 96 -2.56 16.63 7.24
CA ARG A 96 -2.13 15.83 8.40
C ARG A 96 -2.83 16.29 9.67
N GLN A 97 -3.33 15.36 10.46
CA GLN A 97 -4.02 15.67 11.72
C GLN A 97 -3.05 16.16 12.81
N ASP A 98 -1.79 15.71 12.76
CA ASP A 98 -0.74 16.10 13.70
C ASP A 98 -0.10 17.47 13.38
N GLY A 99 -0.57 18.16 12.35
CA GLY A 99 0.00 19.44 11.89
C GLY A 99 1.37 19.33 11.23
N GLY A 100 1.92 18.12 11.09
CA GLY A 100 3.18 17.87 10.40
C GLY A 100 3.11 18.15 8.91
N HIS A 101 4.26 18.05 8.24
CA HIS A 101 4.33 18.22 6.79
C HIS A 101 4.14 16.90 6.05
N PRO A 102 3.36 16.86 4.96
CA PRO A 102 3.33 15.71 4.08
C PRO A 102 4.72 15.46 3.46
N TRP A 103 5.00 14.20 3.13
CA TRP A 103 6.24 13.83 2.45
C TRP A 103 6.32 14.45 1.05
N ALA A 104 7.50 14.91 0.65
CA ALA A 104 7.75 15.31 -0.73
C ALA A 104 7.67 14.10 -1.66
N LEU A 105 6.98 14.25 -2.79
CA LEU A 105 6.79 13.18 -3.77
C LEU A 105 7.38 13.57 -5.11
N ASN A 106 8.09 12.62 -5.73
CA ASN A 106 8.55 12.72 -7.10
C ASN A 106 7.42 12.37 -8.09
N ALA A 107 7.50 12.92 -9.30
CA ALA A 107 6.54 12.60 -10.37
C ALA A 107 6.39 11.07 -10.56
N GLY A 108 5.15 10.59 -10.59
CA GLY A 108 4.83 9.17 -10.72
C GLY A 108 4.85 8.36 -9.41
N GLN A 109 5.16 8.99 -8.27
CA GLN A 109 4.89 8.40 -6.95
C GLN A 109 3.43 8.57 -6.54
N TYR A 110 2.99 7.72 -5.61
CA TYR A 110 1.63 7.69 -5.10
C TYR A 110 1.65 7.62 -3.57
N ILE A 111 0.56 8.06 -2.96
CA ILE A 111 0.23 7.80 -1.56
C ILE A 111 -0.75 6.65 -1.46
N THR A 112 -0.80 5.99 -0.31
CA THR A 112 -1.83 4.99 0.00
C THR A 112 -2.76 5.55 1.05
N VAL A 113 -4.02 5.71 0.69
CA VAL A 113 -5.08 6.05 1.62
C VAL A 113 -5.63 4.75 2.20
N ARG A 114 -5.71 4.68 3.52
CA ARG A 114 -6.31 3.58 4.24
C ARG A 114 -7.56 4.05 4.95
N ILE A 115 -8.64 3.30 4.77
CA ILE A 115 -9.90 3.49 5.49
C ILE A 115 -10.29 2.19 6.16
N GLU A 116 -11.17 2.28 7.15
CA GLU A 116 -11.82 1.12 7.75
C GLU A 116 -13.30 1.13 7.36
N LYS A 117 -13.79 -0.01 6.87
CA LYS A 117 -15.21 -0.19 6.52
C LYS A 117 -15.64 -1.60 6.91
N GLY A 118 -16.70 -1.71 7.70
CA GLY A 118 -17.20 -3.00 8.16
C GLY A 118 -16.17 -3.82 8.96
N GLY A 119 -15.27 -3.15 9.70
CA GLY A 119 -14.19 -3.80 10.46
C GLY A 119 -13.01 -4.28 9.61
N VAL A 120 -12.98 -3.93 8.32
CA VAL A 120 -11.90 -4.32 7.40
C VAL A 120 -11.16 -3.07 6.92
N LEU A 121 -9.83 -3.16 6.88
CA LEU A 121 -8.98 -2.11 6.33
C LEU A 121 -8.90 -2.24 4.81
N HIS A 122 -9.17 -1.15 4.11
CA HIS A 122 -9.07 -1.06 2.66
C HIS A 122 -7.99 -0.04 2.27
N HIS A 123 -7.22 -0.35 1.22
CA HIS A 123 -6.13 0.48 0.72
C HIS A 123 -6.44 0.96 -0.70
N GLY A 124 -6.28 2.26 -0.96
CA GLY A 124 -6.36 2.86 -2.30
C GLY A 124 -5.09 3.65 -2.59
N HIS A 125 -4.54 3.48 -3.80
CA HIS A 125 -3.33 4.20 -4.23
C HIS A 125 -3.69 5.40 -5.11
N TYR A 126 -3.20 6.58 -4.75
CA TYR A 126 -3.51 7.83 -5.45
C TYR A 126 -2.25 8.63 -5.73
N THR A 127 -2.12 9.13 -6.96
CA THR A 127 -1.07 10.09 -7.32
C THR A 127 -1.55 11.50 -6.99
N PRO A 128 -0.89 12.25 -6.09
CA PRO A 128 -1.28 13.63 -5.81
C PRO A 128 -1.07 14.55 -7.01
N ILE A 129 -2.00 15.51 -7.21
CA ILE A 129 -2.07 16.40 -8.37
C ILE A 129 -1.17 17.63 -8.21
N ASP A 130 -1.00 18.11 -6.98
CA ASP A 130 -0.09 19.20 -6.64
C ASP A 130 0.66 18.85 -5.35
N PRO A 131 1.86 18.25 -5.44
CA PRO A 131 2.67 17.98 -4.26
C PRO A 131 3.45 19.22 -3.80
N SER A 132 3.39 20.34 -4.54
CA SER A 132 4.37 21.43 -4.48
C SER A 132 3.94 22.67 -3.70
N ASN A 133 2.65 22.83 -3.42
CA ASN A 133 2.15 23.97 -2.67
C ASN A 133 1.22 23.54 -1.54
N ASN A 134 1.56 24.02 -0.34
CA ASN A 134 0.79 23.92 0.89
C ASN A 134 0.86 22.56 1.58
N ASN A 135 0.72 22.62 2.90
CA ASN A 135 0.89 21.56 3.89
C ASN A 135 -0.15 20.41 3.78
N THR A 136 -0.46 19.98 2.54
CA THR A 136 -1.59 19.14 2.16
C THR A 136 -1.26 18.28 0.93
N TYR A 137 -2.01 17.20 0.71
CA TYR A 137 -2.07 16.50 -0.57
C TYR A 137 -3.42 16.72 -1.24
N THR A 138 -3.45 16.95 -2.56
CA THR A 138 -4.70 16.88 -3.31
C THR A 138 -4.73 15.64 -4.19
N ILE A 139 -5.74 14.80 -4.03
CA ILE A 139 -5.95 13.58 -4.83
C ILE A 139 -7.25 13.66 -5.63
N ALA A 140 -7.28 13.05 -6.81
CA ALA A 140 -8.52 12.80 -7.55
C ALA A 140 -9.05 11.40 -7.24
N CYS A 141 -10.31 11.33 -6.85
CA CYS A 141 -11.04 10.09 -6.68
C CYS A 141 -12.17 10.05 -7.71
N ARG A 142 -12.17 9.01 -8.54
CA ARG A 142 -13.23 8.76 -9.53
C ARG A 142 -14.20 7.72 -8.98
N GLU A 143 -15.49 7.98 -9.13
CA GLU A 143 -16.55 7.01 -8.90
C GLU A 143 -16.42 5.88 -9.93
N GLY A 144 -16.29 4.65 -9.43
CA GLY A 144 -16.12 3.47 -10.26
C GLY A 144 -17.42 2.68 -10.46
N HIS A 145 -17.36 1.68 -11.34
CA HIS A 145 -18.29 0.56 -11.27
C HIS A 145 -17.76 -0.38 -10.17
N VAL A 146 -18.59 -0.68 -9.16
CA VAL A 146 -18.21 -1.29 -7.88
C VAL A 146 -17.26 -2.49 -8.05
N ASP A 147 -15.98 -2.32 -7.71
CA ASP A 147 -15.02 -3.41 -7.50
C ASP A 147 -14.17 -3.13 -6.24
N GLN A 148 -13.36 -4.09 -5.79
CA GLN A 148 -12.57 -3.92 -4.56
C GLN A 148 -11.62 -2.71 -4.60
N ASN A 149 -11.26 -2.22 -5.79
CA ASN A 149 -10.40 -1.05 -5.97
C ASN A 149 -11.15 0.28 -5.85
N THR A 150 -12.50 0.28 -5.88
CA THR A 150 -13.32 1.49 -5.81
C THR A 150 -13.79 1.82 -4.40
N ILE A 151 -13.73 0.87 -3.46
CA ILE A 151 -14.26 1.03 -2.09
C ILE A 151 -13.72 2.29 -1.41
N VAL A 152 -12.41 2.55 -1.51
CA VAL A 152 -11.80 3.75 -0.87
C VAL A 152 -12.31 5.03 -1.53
N SER A 153 -12.35 5.08 -2.86
CA SER A 153 -12.87 6.24 -3.59
C SER A 153 -14.35 6.48 -3.32
N GLU A 154 -15.17 5.43 -3.30
CA GLU A 154 -16.60 5.52 -3.00
C GLU A 154 -16.86 6.00 -1.57
N GLU A 155 -16.10 5.49 -0.60
CA GLU A 155 -16.22 5.91 0.80
C GLU A 155 -15.86 7.39 0.97
N LEU A 156 -14.77 7.83 0.33
CA LEU A 156 -14.39 9.25 0.31
C LEU A 156 -15.48 10.10 -0.36
N ILE A 157 -16.03 9.66 -1.50
CA ILE A 157 -17.07 10.40 -2.23
C ILE A 157 -18.39 10.46 -1.47
N ARG A 158 -18.77 9.42 -0.72
CA ARG A 158 -20.09 9.35 -0.07
C ARG A 158 -20.10 9.88 1.36
N ASN A 159 -19.01 9.68 2.10
CA ASN A 159 -19.01 9.83 3.57
C ASN A 159 -17.97 10.83 4.09
N ARG A 160 -17.31 11.56 3.20
CA ARG A 160 -16.37 12.65 3.50
C ARG A 160 -16.64 13.83 2.57
#